data_AF-A0A1H0QFT8-F1
#
_entry.id   AF-A0A1H0QFT8-F1
#
_cell.length_a   1.000
_cell.length_b   1.000
_cell.length_c   1.000
_cell.angle_alpha   90.00
_cell.angle_beta   90.00
_cell.angle_gamma   90.00
#
_symmetry.space_group_name_H-M   'P 1'
#
loop_
_entity.id
_entity.type
_entity.pdbx_description
1 polymer ?
#
loop_
_entity_poly.entity_id
_entity_poly.type
_entity_poly.pdbx_seq_one_letter_code
_entity_poly.pdbx_strand_id
1 'polypeptide(L)'
;MIRKSFLLHSFLICLALFSQYAQADIPADELQRQTMQVYASQSVGSLLLYRGEGFQEEHLAQLNGDLAALQRAVDAYPQADEELRQASRKLVGLVRQGAAFGPNEEDVPWRYSKDLAHGLLGFLKQSERFAPAADAQGELAAWQLPARIEFLSMLYLGRSYIGNLEIAREQPDKYYGQDESVLVPQVDKEIQQLSAQDAAALRKLQSRWKYLQSALSDLDSKTNSPVTLSGRPWAPITVARNARAISMQLLQISQGH
;
A
#
# COMPACT_ATOMS: atom_id res chain seq x y z
N MET A 1 2.19 -7.41 50.03
CA MET A 1 2.40 -6.61 48.79
C MET A 1 3.19 -7.35 47.69
N ILE A 2 3.06 -8.68 47.53
CA ILE A 2 3.89 -9.46 46.57
C ILE A 2 3.03 -10.48 45.78
N ARG A 3 1.83 -10.08 45.32
CA ARG A 3 0.95 -10.98 44.54
C ARG A 3 0.44 -10.42 43.21
N LYS A 4 0.72 -9.15 42.89
CA LYS A 4 0.26 -8.52 41.63
C LYS A 4 1.28 -8.55 40.48
N SER A 5 2.54 -8.93 40.74
CA SER A 5 3.59 -8.89 39.70
C SER A 5 3.66 -10.16 38.84
N PHE A 6 3.27 -11.33 39.36
CA PHE A 6 3.33 -12.58 38.59
C PHE A 6 2.28 -12.67 37.45
N LEU A 7 1.10 -12.09 37.63
CA LEU A 7 0.05 -12.07 36.60
C LEU A 7 0.36 -11.11 35.43
N LEU A 8 1.18 -10.08 35.65
CA LEU A 8 1.62 -9.17 34.59
C LEU A 8 2.73 -9.77 33.72
N HIS A 9 3.58 -10.63 34.30
CA HIS A 9 4.66 -11.28 33.56
C HIS A 9 4.18 -12.50 32.76
N SER A 10 3.10 -13.16 33.17
CA SER A 10 2.47 -14.22 32.37
C SER A 10 1.73 -13.69 31.14
N PHE A 11 1.32 -12.41 31.12
CA PHE A 11 0.70 -11.79 29.94
C PHE A 11 1.73 -11.29 28.92
N LEU A 12 2.95 -10.98 29.36
CA LEU A 12 4.06 -10.53 28.50
C LEU A 12 4.86 -11.69 27.85
N ILE A 13 4.75 -12.92 28.37
CA ILE A 13 5.42 -14.10 27.81
C ILE A 13 4.57 -14.79 26.73
N CYS A 14 3.25 -14.60 26.70
CA CYS A 14 2.39 -15.10 25.63
C CYS A 14 2.50 -14.32 24.30
N LEU A 15 3.22 -13.18 24.28
CA LEU A 15 3.47 -12.42 23.06
C LEU A 15 4.76 -12.84 22.32
N ALA A 16 5.52 -13.80 22.85
CA ALA A 16 6.79 -14.24 22.28
C ALA A 16 6.74 -15.63 21.60
N LEU A 17 5.55 -16.19 21.36
CA LEU A 17 5.37 -17.55 20.79
C LEU A 17 4.43 -17.61 19.57
N PHE A 18 4.43 -16.57 18.74
CA PHE A 18 3.78 -16.57 17.43
C PHE A 18 4.71 -15.80 16.47
N SER A 19 5.16 -16.27 15.32
CA SER A 19 4.96 -17.49 14.55
C SER A 19 6.17 -17.57 13.61
N GLN A 20 6.86 -18.71 13.54
CA GLN A 20 7.94 -18.90 12.57
C GLN A 20 7.30 -19.13 11.19
N TYR A 21 7.59 -18.23 10.24
CA TYR A 21 7.06 -18.25 8.87
C TYR A 21 8.08 -18.84 7.89
N ALA A 22 7.58 -19.39 6.77
CA ALA A 22 8.43 -19.85 5.66
C ALA A 22 9.22 -18.66 5.12
N GLN A 23 10.54 -18.82 5.12
CA GLN A 23 11.49 -17.80 4.73
C GLN A 23 11.48 -17.64 3.21
N ALA A 24 11.06 -16.47 2.72
CA ALA A 24 11.55 -15.99 1.44
C ALA A 24 12.82 -15.20 1.79
N ASP A 25 14.00 -15.72 1.44
CA ASP A 25 15.28 -15.01 1.59
C ASP A 25 15.35 -13.88 0.55
N ILE A 26 14.49 -12.88 0.70
CA ILE A 26 14.42 -11.72 -0.17
C ILE A 26 15.64 -10.85 0.15
N PRO A 27 16.47 -10.50 -0.84
CA PRO A 27 17.58 -9.60 -0.67
C PRO A 27 17.17 -8.31 0.08
N ALA A 28 17.99 -7.89 1.04
CA ALA A 28 17.70 -6.72 1.87
C ALA A 28 17.49 -5.44 1.04
N ASP A 29 18.07 -5.32 -0.15
CA ASP A 29 17.79 -4.19 -1.03
C ASP A 29 16.38 -4.24 -1.64
N GLU A 30 15.90 -5.42 -2.06
CA GLU A 30 14.55 -5.66 -2.58
C GLU A 30 13.48 -5.36 -1.52
N LEU A 31 13.69 -5.84 -0.30
CA LEU A 31 12.80 -5.59 0.82
C LEU A 31 12.69 -4.09 1.14
N GLN A 32 13.80 -3.36 1.10
CA GLN A 32 13.81 -1.92 1.40
C GLN A 32 13.07 -1.15 0.30
N ARG A 33 13.24 -1.53 -0.97
CA ARG A 33 12.48 -0.98 -2.11
C ARG A 33 10.99 -1.25 -1.99
N GLN A 34 10.61 -2.50 -1.71
CA GLN A 34 9.22 -2.89 -1.46
C GLN A 34 8.60 -2.03 -0.35
N THR A 35 9.31 -1.88 0.77
CA THR A 35 8.85 -1.13 1.94
C THR A 35 8.60 0.35 1.60
N MET A 36 9.51 0.98 0.86
CA MET A 36 9.33 2.36 0.39
C MET A 36 8.07 2.53 -0.49
N GLN A 37 7.85 1.62 -1.44
CA GLN A 37 6.70 1.68 -2.35
C GLN A 37 5.36 1.45 -1.63
N VAL A 38 5.33 0.53 -0.66
CA VAL A 38 4.18 0.30 0.23
C VAL A 38 3.83 1.57 0.99
N TYR A 39 4.79 2.17 1.71
CA TYR A 39 4.50 3.35 2.52
C TYR A 39 4.18 4.60 1.68
N ALA A 40 4.68 4.70 0.45
CA ALA A 40 4.28 5.76 -0.48
C ALA A 40 2.80 5.65 -0.87
N SER A 41 2.35 4.44 -1.26
CA SER A 41 0.95 4.19 -1.61
C SER A 41 0.03 4.34 -0.39
N GLN A 42 0.45 3.83 0.77
CA GLN A 42 -0.29 3.99 2.04
C GLN A 42 -0.41 5.46 2.46
N SER A 43 0.64 6.27 2.31
CA SER A 43 0.57 7.70 2.65
C SER A 43 -0.49 8.44 1.82
N VAL A 44 -0.57 8.14 0.53
CA VAL A 44 -1.62 8.71 -0.34
C VAL A 44 -3.00 8.15 0.03
N GLY A 45 -3.12 6.84 0.25
CA GLY A 45 -4.38 6.22 0.70
C GLY A 45 -4.89 6.78 2.03
N SER A 46 -4.00 6.99 3.00
CA SER A 46 -4.34 7.58 4.30
C SER A 46 -4.75 9.05 4.20
N LEU A 47 -4.19 9.82 3.26
CA LEU A 47 -4.70 11.16 2.95
C LEU A 47 -6.13 11.10 2.42
N LEU A 48 -6.40 10.17 1.50
CA LEU A 48 -7.73 10.02 0.90
C LEU A 48 -8.76 9.61 1.96
N LEU A 49 -8.42 8.69 2.87
CA LEU A 49 -9.26 8.35 4.02
C LEU A 49 -9.47 9.55 4.94
N TYR A 50 -8.39 10.27 5.29
CA TYR A 50 -8.48 11.43 6.18
C TYR A 50 -9.46 12.47 5.65
N ARG A 51 -9.37 12.82 4.36
CA ARG A 51 -10.29 13.80 3.74
C ARG A 51 -11.68 13.20 3.50
N GLY A 52 -11.73 12.00 2.91
CA GLY A 52 -12.95 11.34 2.47
C GLY A 52 -13.88 10.92 3.60
N GLU A 53 -13.34 10.67 4.79
CA GLU A 53 -14.10 10.29 5.98
C GLU A 53 -14.32 11.45 6.96
N GLY A 54 -14.06 12.69 6.53
CA GLY A 54 -14.41 13.88 7.30
C GLY A 54 -13.41 14.29 8.37
N PHE A 55 -12.11 14.22 8.07
CA PHE A 55 -11.02 14.77 8.89
C PHE A 55 -10.88 14.16 10.29
N GLN A 56 -11.19 12.87 10.41
CA GLN A 56 -11.12 12.16 11.70
C GLN A 56 -9.68 12.07 12.22
N GLU A 57 -9.51 12.27 13.53
CA GLU A 57 -8.19 12.24 14.19
C GLU A 57 -7.47 10.90 14.02
N GLU A 58 -8.20 9.78 13.99
CA GLU A 58 -7.63 8.44 13.75
C GLU A 58 -6.93 8.37 12.38
N HIS A 59 -7.58 8.90 11.34
CA HIS A 59 -6.99 8.93 9.99
C HIS A 59 -5.83 9.91 9.88
N LEU A 60 -5.87 11.03 10.61
CA LEU A 60 -4.73 11.95 10.69
C LEU A 60 -3.52 11.31 11.37
N ALA A 61 -3.74 10.59 12.47
CA ALA A 61 -2.68 9.86 13.16
C ALA A 61 -2.08 8.76 12.26
N GLN A 62 -2.93 8.02 11.53
CA GLN A 62 -2.48 7.03 10.56
C GLN A 62 -1.66 7.67 9.43
N LEU A 63 -2.14 8.77 8.85
CA LEU A 63 -1.43 9.53 7.82
C LEU A 63 -0.04 9.97 8.30
N ASN A 64 0.05 10.54 9.49
CA ASN A 64 1.32 10.96 10.07
C ASN A 64 2.27 9.78 10.31
N GLY A 65 1.73 8.64 10.75
CA GLY A 65 2.47 7.39 10.89
C GLY A 65 3.06 6.90 9.56
N ASP A 66 2.27 6.94 8.49
CA ASP A 66 2.67 6.49 7.15
C ASP A 66 3.74 7.39 6.54
N LEU A 67 3.59 8.71 6.68
CA LEU A 67 4.60 9.66 6.24
C LEU A 67 5.92 9.47 6.98
N ALA A 68 5.88 9.22 8.29
CA ALA A 68 7.08 8.92 9.07
C ALA A 68 7.71 7.58 8.67
N ALA A 69 6.90 6.57 8.36
CA ALA A 69 7.38 5.26 7.90
C ALA A 69 8.03 5.36 6.52
N LEU A 70 7.43 6.10 5.58
CA LEU A 70 8.00 6.40 4.27
C LEU A 70 9.36 7.09 4.40
N GLN A 71 9.44 8.14 5.23
CA GLN A 71 10.68 8.87 5.44
C GLN A 71 11.78 7.95 5.99
N ARG A 72 11.46 7.16 7.02
CA ARG A 72 12.42 6.16 7.58
C ARG A 72 12.85 5.14 6.54
N ALA A 73 11.95 4.64 5.70
CA ALA A 73 12.27 3.66 4.68
C ALA A 73 13.23 4.24 3.62
N VAL A 74 13.02 5.49 3.21
CA VAL A 74 13.91 6.19 2.27
C VAL A 74 15.27 6.47 2.91
N ASP A 75 15.31 6.93 4.16
CA ASP A 75 16.56 7.23 4.86
C ASP A 75 17.38 5.96 5.15
N ALA A 76 16.71 4.83 5.36
CA ALA A 76 17.34 3.53 5.59
C ALA A 76 17.82 2.84 4.31
N TYR A 77 17.47 3.34 3.12
CA TYR A 77 17.86 2.73 1.85
C TYR A 77 19.26 3.20 1.41
N PRO A 78 20.29 2.34 1.42
CA PRO A 78 21.68 2.77 1.22
C PRO A 78 21.96 3.34 -0.17
N GLN A 79 21.19 2.92 -1.18
CA GLN A 79 21.32 3.36 -2.57
C GLN A 79 20.47 4.59 -2.90
N ALA A 80 19.78 5.19 -1.92
CA ALA A 80 18.93 6.35 -2.15
C ALA A 80 19.76 7.57 -2.60
N ASP A 81 19.75 7.82 -3.91
CA ASP A 81 20.30 9.00 -4.57
C ASP A 81 19.47 10.25 -4.27
N GLU A 82 19.98 11.41 -4.69
CA GLU A 82 19.32 12.69 -4.42
C GLU A 82 17.98 12.80 -5.16
N GLU A 83 17.86 12.19 -6.34
CA GLU A 83 16.64 12.13 -7.12
C GLU A 83 15.52 11.37 -6.40
N LEU A 84 15.83 10.21 -5.80
CA LEU A 84 14.87 9.44 -5.00
C LEU A 84 14.47 10.22 -3.74
N ARG A 85 15.44 10.84 -3.05
CA ARG A 85 15.17 11.67 -1.87
C ARG A 85 14.31 12.89 -2.22
N GLN A 86 14.58 13.54 -3.35
CA GLN A 86 13.79 14.67 -3.84
C GLN A 86 12.36 14.24 -4.20
N ALA A 87 12.19 13.09 -4.86
CA ALA A 87 10.88 12.54 -5.17
C ALA A 87 10.09 12.22 -3.89
N SER A 88 10.74 11.67 -2.87
CA SER A 88 10.14 11.44 -1.55
C SER A 88 9.67 12.74 -0.91
N ARG A 89 10.56 13.76 -0.81
CA ARG A 89 10.21 15.07 -0.24
C ARG A 89 9.08 15.76 -0.99
N LYS A 90 9.05 15.63 -2.32
CA LYS A 90 7.97 16.16 -3.17
C LYS A 90 6.64 15.48 -2.85
N LEU A 91 6.62 14.15 -2.80
CA LEU A 91 5.42 13.39 -2.44
C LEU A 91 4.93 13.74 -1.03
N VAL A 92 5.81 13.72 -0.03
CA VAL A 92 5.48 14.11 1.36
C VAL A 92 4.94 15.53 1.43
N GLY A 93 5.54 16.46 0.69
CA GLY A 93 5.08 17.85 0.59
C GLY A 93 3.66 17.96 0.02
N LEU A 94 3.38 17.26 -1.07
CA LEU A 94 2.04 17.21 -1.67
C LEU A 94 1.03 16.63 -0.69
N VAL A 95 1.33 15.48 -0.07
CA VAL A 95 0.44 14.83 0.89
C VAL A 95 0.11 15.74 2.08
N ARG A 96 1.12 16.45 2.63
CA ARG A 96 0.92 17.42 3.71
C ARG A 96 0.10 18.62 3.27
N GLN A 97 0.28 19.12 2.04
CA GLN A 97 -0.56 20.18 1.48
C GLN A 97 -2.02 19.72 1.41
N GLY A 98 -2.27 18.52 0.90
CA GLY A 98 -3.61 17.93 0.88
C GLY A 98 -4.28 17.84 2.24
N ALA A 99 -3.52 17.47 3.28
CA ALA A 99 -4.02 17.42 4.65
C ALA A 99 -4.29 18.81 5.24
N ALA A 100 -3.62 19.84 4.75
CA ALA A 100 -3.76 21.23 5.23
C ALA A 100 -4.87 22.02 4.53
N PHE A 101 -5.32 21.59 3.35
CA PHE A 101 -6.49 22.21 2.70
C PHE A 101 -7.75 22.00 3.54
N GLY A 102 -8.64 22.99 3.50
CA GLY A 102 -9.93 22.94 4.20
C GLY A 102 -10.83 21.78 3.75
N PRO A 103 -11.94 21.54 4.46
CA PRO A 103 -12.79 20.38 4.25
C PRO A 103 -13.63 20.41 2.98
N ASN A 104 -13.83 21.58 2.38
CA ASN A 104 -14.68 21.72 1.21
C ASN A 104 -13.89 21.47 -0.08
N GLU A 105 -14.60 21.15 -1.17
CA GLU A 105 -13.96 20.90 -2.47
C GLU A 105 -13.30 22.18 -3.00
N GLU A 106 -13.91 23.35 -2.78
CA GLU A 106 -13.35 24.65 -3.16
C GLU A 106 -12.05 25.01 -2.42
N ASP A 107 -11.77 24.37 -1.29
CA ASP A 107 -10.54 24.57 -0.53
C ASP A 107 -9.33 23.87 -1.18
N VAL A 108 -9.59 22.96 -2.14
CA VAL A 108 -8.56 22.17 -2.83
C VAL A 108 -8.26 22.78 -4.19
N PRO A 109 -6.99 23.10 -4.50
CA PRO A 109 -6.62 23.58 -5.83
C PRO A 109 -7.03 22.58 -6.92
N TRP A 110 -7.63 23.06 -8.02
CA TRP A 110 -8.11 22.24 -9.13
C TRP A 110 -7.10 21.20 -9.65
N ARG A 111 -5.81 21.57 -9.67
CA ARG A 111 -4.73 20.70 -10.16
C ARG A 111 -4.19 19.72 -9.12
N TYR A 112 -4.60 19.84 -7.87
CA TYR A 112 -3.97 19.13 -6.76
C TYR A 112 -4.06 17.61 -6.91
N SER A 113 -5.22 17.05 -7.26
CA SER A 113 -5.35 15.59 -7.46
C SER A 113 -4.40 15.05 -8.52
N LYS A 114 -4.19 15.83 -9.59
CA LYS A 114 -3.21 15.52 -10.65
C LYS A 114 -1.78 15.64 -10.14
N ASP A 115 -1.46 16.70 -9.42
CA ASP A 115 -0.12 16.91 -8.87
C ASP A 115 0.24 15.83 -7.83
N LEU A 116 -0.74 15.39 -7.02
CA LEU A 116 -0.64 14.28 -6.08
C LEU A 116 -0.36 12.95 -6.80
N ALA A 117 -1.15 12.61 -7.83
CA ALA A 117 -0.95 11.42 -8.64
C ALA A 117 0.45 11.40 -9.26
N HIS A 118 0.85 12.51 -9.90
CA HIS A 118 2.20 12.66 -10.45
C HIS A 118 3.31 12.61 -9.40
N GLY A 119 3.07 13.12 -8.19
CA GLY A 119 3.98 13.01 -7.07
C GLY A 119 4.24 11.56 -6.69
N LEU A 120 3.16 10.76 -6.58
CA LEU A 120 3.25 9.34 -6.27
C LEU A 120 3.94 8.57 -7.41
N LEU A 121 3.47 8.72 -8.64
CA LEU A 121 4.07 8.06 -9.81
C LEU A 121 5.55 8.44 -9.98
N GLY A 122 5.88 9.71 -9.74
CA GLY A 122 7.26 10.19 -9.75
C GLY A 122 8.12 9.45 -8.73
N PHE A 123 7.64 9.29 -7.49
CA PHE A 123 8.34 8.51 -6.48
C PHE A 123 8.48 7.03 -6.86
N LEU A 124 7.38 6.37 -7.28
CA LEU A 124 7.40 4.96 -7.68
C LEU A 124 8.35 4.71 -8.85
N LYS A 125 8.38 5.62 -9.82
CA LYS A 125 9.34 5.58 -10.94
C LYS A 125 10.78 5.69 -10.47
N GLN A 126 11.07 6.59 -9.51
CA GLN A 126 12.43 6.69 -8.96
C GLN A 126 12.82 5.46 -8.16
N SER A 127 11.92 4.88 -7.36
CA SER A 127 12.22 3.65 -6.61
C SER A 127 12.46 2.45 -7.51
N GLU A 128 11.77 2.36 -8.64
CA GLU A 128 11.87 1.24 -9.59
C GLU A 128 13.12 1.29 -10.47
N ARG A 129 13.87 2.42 -10.51
CA ARG A 129 15.19 2.48 -11.17
C ARG A 129 16.21 1.50 -10.57
N PHE A 130 15.98 1.12 -9.32
CA PHE A 130 16.85 0.23 -8.56
C PHE A 130 16.34 -1.21 -8.56
N ALA A 131 15.19 -1.50 -9.19
CA ALA A 131 14.71 -2.85 -9.36
C ALA A 131 15.59 -3.60 -10.38
N PRO A 132 15.85 -4.91 -10.18
CA PRO A 132 16.47 -5.72 -11.22
C PRO A 132 15.61 -5.71 -12.49
N ALA A 133 16.23 -5.92 -13.65
CA ALA A 133 15.48 -6.14 -14.88
C ALA A 133 14.54 -7.33 -14.68
N ALA A 134 13.30 -7.23 -15.19
CA ALA A 134 12.37 -8.35 -15.16
C ALA A 134 13.04 -9.58 -15.79
N ASP A 135 12.83 -10.75 -15.18
CA ASP A 135 13.31 -11.99 -15.76
C ASP A 135 12.68 -12.21 -17.15
N ALA A 136 13.34 -13.03 -17.98
CA ALA A 136 12.86 -13.32 -19.33
C ALA A 136 11.50 -14.05 -19.34
N GLN A 137 11.06 -14.53 -18.18
CA GLN A 137 9.83 -15.27 -17.93
C GLN A 137 8.64 -14.34 -17.61
N GLY A 138 8.89 -13.07 -17.29
CA GLY A 138 7.87 -12.09 -16.97
C GLY A 138 7.09 -12.43 -15.70
N GLU A 139 7.68 -13.22 -14.79
CA GLU A 139 7.03 -13.60 -13.54
C GLU A 139 7.05 -12.43 -12.55
N LEU A 140 5.97 -12.29 -11.78
CA LEU A 140 5.88 -11.26 -10.77
C LEU A 140 6.78 -11.64 -9.61
N ALA A 141 7.91 -10.96 -9.44
CA ALA A 141 8.76 -11.17 -8.29
C ALA A 141 7.95 -10.95 -6.99
N ALA A 142 8.00 -11.93 -6.07
CA ALA A 142 7.20 -11.93 -4.84
C ALA A 142 7.39 -10.65 -3.99
N TRP A 143 8.56 -10.02 -4.05
CA TRP A 143 8.84 -8.76 -3.36
C TRP A 143 7.99 -7.58 -3.90
N GLN A 144 7.42 -7.64 -5.09
CA GLN A 144 6.54 -6.58 -5.60
C GLN A 144 5.09 -6.72 -5.13
N LEU A 145 4.71 -7.88 -4.58
CA LEU A 145 3.32 -8.21 -4.26
C LEU A 145 2.65 -7.21 -3.29
N PRO A 146 3.27 -6.81 -2.16
CA PRO A 146 2.66 -5.86 -1.22
C PRO A 146 2.48 -4.47 -1.83
N ALA A 147 3.46 -4.01 -2.61
CA ALA A 147 3.42 -2.71 -3.25
C ALA A 147 2.27 -2.61 -4.26
N ARG A 148 2.02 -3.68 -5.03
CA ARG A 148 0.91 -3.76 -5.99
C ARG A 148 -0.46 -3.78 -5.31
N ILE A 149 -0.59 -4.50 -4.20
CA ILE A 149 -1.82 -4.53 -3.39
C ILE A 149 -2.16 -3.12 -2.87
N GLU A 150 -1.16 -2.41 -2.34
CA GLU A 150 -1.35 -1.04 -1.83
C GLU A 150 -1.63 -0.05 -2.95
N PHE A 151 -0.99 -0.20 -4.11
CA PHE A 151 -1.28 0.61 -5.28
C PHE A 151 -2.72 0.40 -5.77
N LEU A 152 -3.19 -0.85 -5.86
CA LEU A 152 -4.59 -1.17 -6.19
C LEU A 152 -5.58 -0.57 -5.19
N SER A 153 -5.28 -0.68 -3.89
CA SER A 153 -6.08 -0.05 -2.83
C SER A 153 -6.12 1.47 -3.01
N MET A 154 -4.98 2.10 -3.31
CA MET A 154 -4.89 3.53 -3.58
C MET A 154 -5.75 3.94 -4.79
N LEU A 155 -5.75 3.17 -5.89
CA LEU A 155 -6.62 3.42 -7.04
C LEU A 155 -8.10 3.33 -6.67
N TYR A 156 -8.49 2.31 -5.89
CA TYR A 156 -9.86 2.16 -5.40
C TYR A 156 -10.30 3.36 -4.56
N LEU A 157 -9.45 3.83 -3.64
CA LEU A 157 -9.72 5.00 -2.81
C LEU A 157 -9.78 6.30 -3.64
N GLY A 158 -8.88 6.44 -4.60
CA GLY A 158 -8.88 7.57 -5.53
C GLY A 158 -10.19 7.65 -6.30
N ARG A 159 -10.66 6.50 -6.78
CA ARG A 159 -11.95 6.38 -7.46
C ARG A 159 -13.12 6.73 -6.54
N SER A 160 -13.11 6.24 -5.29
CA SER A 160 -14.24 6.42 -4.36
C SER A 160 -14.39 7.84 -3.84
N TYR A 161 -13.29 8.58 -3.63
CA TYR A 161 -13.33 9.90 -2.98
C TYR A 161 -13.11 11.08 -3.90
N ILE A 162 -12.27 10.94 -4.93
CA ILE A 162 -11.85 12.07 -5.78
C ILE A 162 -12.06 11.79 -7.27
N GLY A 163 -12.83 10.76 -7.60
CA GLY A 163 -13.22 10.43 -8.96
C GLY A 163 -12.17 9.63 -9.73
N ASN A 164 -10.92 10.08 -9.87
CA ASN A 164 -9.87 9.30 -10.51
C ASN A 164 -8.47 9.77 -10.10
N LEU A 165 -7.51 8.84 -10.06
CA LEU A 165 -6.09 9.14 -9.95
C LEU A 165 -5.36 8.66 -11.20
N GLU A 166 -4.55 9.52 -11.80
CA GLU A 166 -3.79 9.20 -13.01
C GLU A 166 -2.78 8.07 -12.73
N ILE A 167 -2.65 7.15 -13.68
CA ILE A 167 -1.61 6.10 -13.74
C ILE A 167 -0.65 6.40 -14.88
N ALA A 168 0.55 5.82 -14.85
CA ALA A 168 1.57 6.02 -15.89
C ALA A 168 1.29 5.18 -17.14
N ARG A 169 0.20 5.47 -17.85
CA ARG A 169 -0.25 4.69 -19.03
C ARG A 169 0.81 4.59 -20.13
N GLU A 170 1.78 5.51 -20.14
CA GLU A 170 2.92 5.51 -21.05
C GLU A 170 4.00 4.47 -20.72
N GLN A 171 3.93 3.83 -19.54
CA GLN A 171 4.82 2.76 -19.08
C GLN A 171 4.01 1.50 -18.71
N PRO A 172 3.32 0.85 -19.69
CA PRO A 172 2.41 -0.27 -19.43
C PRO A 172 3.11 -1.55 -18.94
N ASP A 173 4.42 -1.65 -19.11
CA ASP A 173 5.26 -2.72 -18.59
C ASP A 173 5.47 -2.61 -17.07
N LYS A 174 5.29 -1.42 -16.50
CA LYS A 174 5.41 -1.16 -15.07
C LYS A 174 4.05 -1.27 -14.38
N TYR A 175 4.04 -1.82 -13.18
CA TYR A 175 2.78 -2.05 -12.45
C TYR A 175 2.01 -0.73 -12.19
N TYR A 176 2.72 0.38 -11.98
CA TYR A 176 2.11 1.69 -11.77
C TYR A 176 1.56 2.35 -13.06
N GLY A 177 1.75 1.70 -14.22
CA GLY A 177 1.09 2.01 -15.48
C GLY A 177 -0.05 1.05 -15.85
N GLN A 178 -0.30 0.04 -15.01
CA GLN A 178 -1.33 -0.97 -15.22
C GLN A 178 -2.58 -0.66 -14.39
N ASP A 179 -3.75 -1.04 -14.92
CA ASP A 179 -5.04 -0.90 -14.25
C ASP A 179 -5.43 -2.20 -13.51
N GLU A 180 -6.57 -2.17 -12.83
CA GLU A 180 -7.11 -3.29 -12.07
C GLU A 180 -7.34 -4.55 -12.91
N SER A 181 -7.67 -4.40 -14.19
CA SER A 181 -7.94 -5.53 -15.08
C SER A 181 -6.70 -6.37 -15.36
N VAL A 182 -5.51 -5.78 -15.20
CA VAL A 182 -4.22 -6.45 -15.35
C VAL A 182 -3.64 -6.85 -13.98
N LEU A 183 -3.66 -5.94 -13.02
CA LEU A 183 -3.00 -6.15 -11.73
C LEU A 183 -3.72 -7.17 -10.85
N VAL A 184 -5.06 -7.17 -10.82
CA VAL A 184 -5.81 -8.07 -9.92
C VAL A 184 -5.57 -9.55 -10.27
N PRO A 185 -5.65 -10.00 -11.54
CA PRO A 185 -5.30 -11.38 -11.89
C PRO A 185 -3.85 -11.76 -11.57
N GLN A 186 -2.90 -10.83 -11.77
CA GLN A 186 -1.48 -11.08 -11.47
C GLN A 186 -1.26 -11.28 -9.97
N VAL A 187 -1.82 -10.40 -9.13
CA VAL A 187 -1.74 -10.51 -7.68
C VAL A 187 -2.44 -11.78 -7.17
N ASP A 188 -3.58 -12.14 -7.76
CA ASP A 188 -4.29 -13.37 -7.39
C ASP A 188 -3.42 -14.61 -7.65
N LYS A 189 -2.83 -14.72 -8.85
CA LYS A 189 -1.94 -15.83 -9.19
C LYS A 189 -0.82 -16.00 -8.15
N GLU A 190 -0.12 -14.92 -7.80
CA GLU A 190 0.96 -14.98 -6.83
C GLU A 190 0.47 -15.37 -5.42
N ILE A 191 -0.67 -14.82 -4.97
CA ILE A 191 -1.24 -15.17 -3.66
C ILE A 191 -1.64 -16.64 -3.57
N GLN A 192 -2.12 -17.25 -4.66
CA GLN A 192 -2.41 -18.68 -4.70
C GLN A 192 -1.14 -19.55 -4.68
N GLN A 193 -0.02 -19.01 -5.19
CA GLN A 193 1.28 -19.69 -5.22
C GLN A 193 2.08 -19.54 -3.93
N LEU A 194 1.69 -18.63 -3.03
CA LEU A 194 2.33 -18.47 -1.73
C LEU A 194 2.29 -19.78 -0.93
N SER A 195 3.47 -20.22 -0.49
CA SER A 195 3.62 -21.29 0.50
C SER A 195 4.08 -20.70 1.83
N ALA A 196 3.47 -21.09 2.94
CA ALA A 196 3.85 -20.64 4.28
C ALA A 196 4.04 -21.83 5.23
N GLN A 197 4.97 -21.70 6.19
CA GLN A 197 5.12 -22.65 7.30
C GLN A 197 3.84 -22.71 8.16
N ASP A 198 3.17 -21.57 8.35
CA ASP A 198 1.88 -21.48 9.03
C ASP A 198 0.72 -21.48 8.02
N ALA A 199 0.10 -22.65 7.85
CA ALA A 199 -1.06 -22.84 6.98
C ALA A 199 -2.30 -22.04 7.43
N ALA A 200 -2.46 -21.74 8.73
CA ALA A 200 -3.60 -20.97 9.21
C ALA A 200 -3.47 -19.49 8.87
N ALA A 201 -2.27 -18.92 9.05
CA ALA A 201 -1.97 -17.55 8.65
C ALA A 201 -2.10 -17.34 7.13
N LEU A 202 -1.65 -18.31 6.32
CA LEU A 202 -1.82 -18.28 4.86
C LEU A 202 -3.29 -18.33 4.45
N ARG A 203 -4.10 -19.22 5.04
CA ARG A 203 -5.55 -19.26 4.77
C ARG A 203 -6.25 -17.95 5.13
N LYS A 204 -5.86 -17.33 6.23
CA LYS A 204 -6.39 -16.01 6.64
C LYS A 204 -6.04 -14.94 5.62
N LEU A 205 -4.79 -14.91 5.14
CA LEU A 205 -4.34 -14.00 4.09
C LEU A 205 -5.13 -14.20 2.79
N GLN A 206 -5.23 -15.45 2.33
CA GLN A 206 -5.99 -15.81 1.13
C GLN A 206 -7.49 -15.46 1.26
N SER A 207 -8.07 -15.62 2.45
CA SER A 207 -9.45 -15.20 2.71
C SER A 207 -9.61 -13.68 2.60
N ARG A 208 -8.72 -12.89 3.23
CA ARG A 208 -8.73 -11.42 3.11
C ARG A 208 -8.55 -11.00 1.64
N TRP A 209 -7.63 -11.66 0.93
CA TRP A 209 -7.41 -11.42 -0.49
C TRP A 209 -8.67 -11.68 -1.30
N LYS A 210 -9.37 -12.80 -1.10
CA LYS A 210 -10.61 -13.09 -1.84
C LYS A 210 -11.69 -12.01 -1.67
N TYR A 211 -11.81 -11.44 -0.46
CA TYR A 211 -12.69 -10.30 -0.24
C TYR A 211 -12.21 -9.04 -0.97
N LEU A 212 -10.92 -8.74 -0.86
CA LEU A 212 -10.30 -7.57 -1.49
C LEU A 212 -10.37 -7.67 -3.02
N GLN A 213 -10.01 -8.81 -3.61
CA GLN A 213 -10.12 -9.15 -5.02
C GLN A 213 -11.53 -8.89 -5.56
N SER A 214 -12.57 -9.30 -4.84
CA SER A 214 -13.95 -9.04 -5.25
C SER A 214 -14.25 -7.54 -5.39
N ALA A 215 -13.81 -6.73 -4.42
CA ALA A 215 -13.98 -5.27 -4.49
C ALA A 215 -13.11 -4.62 -5.57
N LEU A 216 -11.86 -5.08 -5.74
CA LEU A 216 -10.93 -4.55 -6.72
C LEU A 216 -11.27 -4.96 -8.16
N SER A 217 -11.86 -6.14 -8.39
CA SER A 217 -12.37 -6.54 -9.70
C SER A 217 -13.65 -5.81 -10.08
N ASP A 218 -14.36 -5.27 -9.09
CA ASP A 218 -15.57 -4.48 -9.27
C ASP A 218 -15.26 -2.98 -9.47
N LEU A 219 -13.98 -2.59 -9.33
CA LEU A 219 -13.47 -1.30 -9.75
C LEU A 219 -13.53 -1.22 -11.29
N ASP A 220 -13.93 -0.05 -11.78
CA ASP A 220 -13.76 0.34 -13.16
C ASP A 220 -13.07 1.70 -13.20
N SER A 221 -11.76 1.65 -13.49
CA SER A 221 -10.94 2.85 -13.63
C SER A 221 -11.13 3.56 -14.98
N LYS A 222 -11.94 3.00 -15.89
CA LYS A 222 -12.17 3.53 -17.24
C LYS A 222 -13.45 4.35 -17.35
N THR A 223 -14.36 4.24 -16.38
CA THR A 223 -15.59 5.04 -16.32
C THR A 223 -15.56 6.03 -15.16
N ASN A 224 -16.47 7.02 -15.17
CA ASN A 224 -16.69 7.99 -14.09
C ASN A 224 -17.95 7.68 -13.25
N SER A 225 -18.40 6.42 -13.25
CA SER A 225 -19.55 5.96 -12.45
C SER A 225 -19.41 6.27 -10.95
N PRO A 226 -20.46 6.74 -10.26
CA PRO A 226 -20.46 6.95 -8.81
C PRO A 226 -20.56 5.64 -8.02
N VAL A 227 -20.79 4.51 -8.70
CA VAL A 227 -20.89 3.16 -8.12
C VAL A 227 -19.90 2.22 -8.79
N THR A 228 -19.65 1.08 -8.16
CA THR A 228 -18.84 -0.01 -8.75
C THR A 228 -19.52 -0.62 -9.99
N LEU A 229 -18.81 -1.46 -10.74
CA LEU A 229 -19.35 -2.14 -11.93
C LEU A 229 -20.64 -2.92 -11.63
N SER A 230 -20.71 -3.58 -10.48
CA SER A 230 -21.90 -4.31 -10.04
C SER A 230 -23.03 -3.43 -9.49
N GLY A 231 -22.87 -2.10 -9.51
CA GLY A 231 -23.84 -1.14 -9.00
C GLY A 231 -23.84 -1.00 -7.48
N ARG A 232 -22.81 -1.51 -6.79
CA ARG A 232 -22.70 -1.43 -5.33
C ARG A 232 -22.07 -0.10 -4.90
N PRO A 233 -22.39 0.39 -3.69
CA PRO A 233 -21.66 1.49 -3.08
C PRO A 233 -20.18 1.15 -2.89
N TRP A 234 -19.32 2.16 -2.96
CA TRP A 234 -17.91 2.04 -2.61
C TRP A 234 -17.72 1.66 -1.13
N ALA A 235 -16.68 0.88 -0.83
CA ALA A 235 -16.33 0.46 0.53
C ALA A 235 -14.86 0.80 0.90
N PRO A 236 -14.45 2.08 0.81
CA PRO A 236 -13.05 2.48 0.89
C PRO A 236 -12.35 2.12 2.20
N ILE A 237 -13.01 2.31 3.36
CA ILE A 237 -12.45 1.92 4.67
C ILE A 237 -12.14 0.41 4.71
N THR A 238 -13.07 -0.42 4.22
CA THR A 238 -12.93 -1.88 4.24
C THR A 238 -11.82 -2.34 3.30
N VAL A 239 -11.72 -1.74 2.11
CA VAL A 239 -10.66 -2.01 1.13
C VAL A 239 -9.30 -1.63 1.72
N ALA A 240 -9.14 -0.40 2.20
CA ALA A 240 -7.90 0.08 2.78
C ALA A 240 -7.44 -0.77 3.98
N ARG A 241 -8.36 -1.13 4.88
CA ARG A 241 -8.05 -1.97 6.05
C ARG A 241 -7.56 -3.36 5.64
N ASN A 242 -8.19 -3.99 4.64
CA ASN A 242 -7.79 -5.33 4.20
C ASN A 242 -6.49 -5.30 3.39
N ALA A 243 -6.33 -4.34 2.48
CA ALA A 243 -5.09 -4.16 1.72
C ALA A 243 -3.90 -3.97 2.67
N ARG A 244 -4.05 -3.09 3.66
CA ARG A 244 -3.04 -2.85 4.69
C ARG A 244 -2.74 -4.08 5.54
N ALA A 245 -3.76 -4.82 5.94
CA ALA A 245 -3.53 -6.05 6.71
C ALA A 245 -2.75 -7.10 5.91
N ILE A 246 -3.04 -7.24 4.61
CA ILE A 246 -2.34 -8.18 3.73
C ILE A 246 -0.92 -7.70 3.45
N SER A 247 -0.74 -6.45 3.03
CA SER A 247 0.57 -5.90 2.68
C SER A 247 1.54 -5.95 3.86
N MET A 248 1.09 -5.59 5.07
CA MET A 248 1.92 -5.66 6.27
C MET A 248 2.25 -7.10 6.67
N GLN A 249 1.31 -8.03 6.52
CA GLN A 249 1.58 -9.45 6.75
C GLN A 249 2.61 -10.00 5.74
N LEU A 250 2.50 -9.60 4.47
CA LEU A 250 3.47 -9.99 3.45
C LEU A 250 4.85 -9.37 3.71
N LEU A 251 4.93 -8.09 4.09
CA LEU A 251 6.19 -7.45 4.51
C LEU A 251 6.87 -8.22 5.65
N GLN A 252 6.09 -8.68 6.64
CA GLN A 252 6.61 -9.48 7.75
C GLN A 252 7.13 -10.84 7.30
N ILE A 253 6.42 -11.52 6.40
CA ILE A 253 6.85 -12.79 5.82
C ILE A 253 8.15 -12.60 5.00
N SER A 254 8.24 -11.49 4.26
CA SER A 254 9.43 -11.10 3.50
C SER A 254 10.64 -10.73 4.37
N GLN A 255 10.44 -10.43 5.67
CA GLN A 255 11.49 -9.96 6.59
C GLN A 255 12.23 -11.07 7.35
N GLY A 256 11.75 -12.32 7.33
CA GLY A 256 12.43 -13.45 7.97
C GLY A 256 12.77 -13.21 9.45
N HIS A 257 11.77 -13.26 10.32
CA HIS A 257 11.99 -13.36 11.78
C HIS A 257 11.69 -14.77 12.28
#